data_AF-A0A9D1HW81-F1
#
_entry.id   AF-A0A9D1HW81-F1
#
_cell.length_a   1.000
_cell.length_b   1.000
_cell.length_c   1.000
_cell.angle_alpha   90.00
_cell.angle_beta   90.00
_cell.angle_gamma   90.00
#
_symmetry.space_group_name_H-M   'P 1'
#
loop_
_entity.id
_entity.type
_entity.pdbx_description
1 polymer ?
#
loop_
_entity_poly.entity_id
_entity_poly.type
_entity_poly.pdbx_seq_one_letter_code
_entity_poly.pdbx_strand_id
1 'polypeptide(L)'
;MEEVIIFILFFLLVYGMYYLFVISRNKKLKQYYQSTEVRYLEMRYHIDLKDVPIQKLARTLAFANAVIISLTAWIASLLPNLILQLVVGFILLILFILIGYHFVGKYYQKKLGTKK
;
A
#
# COMPACT_ATOMS: atom_id res chain seq x y z
N MET A 1 -0.93 10.09 -23.07
CA MET A 1 -2.21 10.17 -22.33
C MET A 1 -2.73 8.80 -21.94
N GLU A 2 -2.67 7.81 -22.84
CA GLU A 2 -3.06 6.42 -22.57
C GLU A 2 -2.39 5.82 -21.33
N GLU A 3 -1.08 6.01 -21.19
CA GLU A 3 -0.30 5.50 -20.06
C GLU A 3 -0.72 6.07 -18.68
N VAL A 4 -1.06 7.37 -18.63
CA VAL A 4 -1.57 8.00 -17.41
C VAL A 4 -2.98 7.51 -17.08
N ILE A 5 -3.80 7.25 -18.11
CA ILE A 5 -5.13 6.66 -17.95
C ILE A 5 -5.01 5.25 -17.36
N ILE A 6 -4.05 4.44 -17.82
CA ILE A 6 -3.76 3.11 -17.27
C ILE A 6 -3.44 3.22 -15.78
N PHE A 7 -2.52 4.13 -15.39
CA PHE A 7 -2.20 4.35 -13.98
C PHE A 7 -3.45 4.69 -13.14
N ILE A 8 -4.25 5.66 -13.60
CA ILE A 8 -5.45 6.10 -12.86
C ILE A 8 -6.46 4.97 -12.75
N LEU A 9 -6.69 4.22 -13.83
CA LEU A 9 -7.65 3.12 -13.85
C LEU A 9 -7.23 1.99 -12.92
N PHE A 10 -5.96 1.57 -12.95
CA PHE A 10 -5.43 0.58 -12.02
C PHE A 10 -5.47 1.07 -10.57
N PHE A 11 -5.14 2.33 -10.32
CA PHE A 11 -5.22 2.91 -8.98
C PHE A 11 -6.65 2.86 -8.44
N LEU A 12 -7.64 3.32 -9.22
CA LEU A 12 -9.04 3.32 -8.81
C LEU A 12 -9.59 1.90 -8.63
N LEU A 13 -9.21 0.96 -9.51
CA LEU A 13 -9.60 -0.44 -9.42
C LEU A 13 -9.06 -1.07 -8.13
N VAL A 14 -7.75 -0.96 -7.89
CA VAL A 14 -7.10 -1.57 -6.73
C VAL A 14 -7.60 -0.93 -5.44
N TYR A 15 -7.66 0.40 -5.37
CA TYR A 15 -8.16 1.10 -4.19
C TYR A 15 -9.65 0.77 -3.93
N GLY A 16 -10.46 0.75 -4.99
CA GLY A 16 -11.87 0.36 -4.93
C GLY A 16 -12.05 -1.06 -4.39
N MET A 17 -11.21 -2.00 -4.83
CA MET A 17 -11.21 -3.36 -4.28
C MET A 17 -10.89 -3.38 -2.78
N TYR A 18 -9.82 -2.71 -2.34
CA TYR A 18 -9.52 -2.60 -0.91
C TYR A 18 -10.70 -1.99 -0.13
N TYR A 19 -11.32 -0.96 -0.70
CA TYR A 19 -12.45 -0.31 -0.06
C TYR A 19 -13.65 -1.25 0.10
N LEU A 20 -14.05 -1.95 -0.98
CA LEU A 20 -15.23 -2.82 -1.00
C LEU A 20 -15.05 -4.13 -0.22
N PHE A 21 -13.85 -4.71 -0.21
CA PHE A 21 -13.61 -6.01 0.40
C PHE A 21 -13.05 -5.93 1.82
N VAL A 22 -12.35 -4.85 2.17
CA VAL A 22 -11.71 -4.69 3.48
C VAL A 22 -12.35 -3.55 4.27
N ILE A 23 -12.33 -2.32 3.75
CA ILE A 23 -12.67 -1.11 4.53
C ILE A 23 -14.17 -1.05 4.86
N SER A 24 -15.03 -1.38 3.91
CA SER A 24 -16.49 -1.40 4.11
C SER A 24 -16.97 -2.56 5.01
N ARG A 25 -16.13 -3.59 5.20
CA ARG A 25 -16.49 -4.80 5.93
C ARG A 25 -15.95 -4.75 7.36
N ASN A 26 -16.79 -4.35 8.31
CA ASN A 26 -16.44 -4.22 9.75
C ASN A 26 -15.63 -5.39 10.33
N LYS A 27 -15.98 -6.65 9.99
CA LYS A 27 -15.22 -7.83 10.46
C LYS A 27 -13.78 -7.85 9.92
N LYS A 28 -13.60 -7.60 8.62
CA LYS A 28 -12.29 -7.58 7.96
C LYS A 28 -11.48 -6.36 8.39
N LEU A 29 -12.12 -5.21 8.53
CA LEU A 29 -11.51 -4.00 9.03
C LEU A 29 -10.94 -4.19 10.44
N LYS A 30 -11.66 -4.83 11.37
CA LYS A 30 -11.12 -5.11 12.71
C LYS A 30 -9.92 -6.06 12.70
N GLN A 31 -9.95 -7.08 11.84
CA GLN A 31 -8.82 -8.01 11.64
C GLN A 31 -7.60 -7.33 11.01
N TYR A 32 -7.78 -6.17 10.39
CA TYR A 32 -6.71 -5.47 9.69
C TYR A 32 -5.57 -5.00 10.61
N TYR A 33 -5.80 -4.79 11.91
CA TYR A 33 -4.72 -4.55 12.87
C TYR A 33 -3.72 -5.70 12.97
N GLN A 34 -4.17 -6.93 12.65
CA GLN A 34 -3.34 -8.12 12.69
C GLN A 34 -2.64 -8.38 11.36
N SER A 35 -2.74 -7.46 10.39
CA SER A 35 -2.08 -7.64 9.09
C SER A 35 -0.56 -7.59 9.22
N THR A 36 0.11 -8.30 8.32
CA THR A 36 1.58 -8.29 8.24
C THR A 36 2.12 -6.87 8.00
N GLU A 37 1.36 -6.03 7.32
CA GLU A 37 1.71 -4.64 6.96
C GLU A 37 1.74 -3.77 8.22
N VAL A 38 0.70 -3.87 9.07
CA VAL A 38 0.65 -3.18 10.36
C VAL A 38 1.78 -3.68 11.26
N ARG A 39 1.96 -5.00 11.38
CA ARG A 39 3.05 -5.58 12.20
C ARG A 39 4.43 -5.13 11.72
N TYR A 40 4.65 -5.07 10.40
CA TYR A 40 5.89 -4.58 9.82
C TYR A 40 6.15 -3.12 10.23
N LEU A 41 5.14 -2.25 10.15
CA LEU A 41 5.28 -0.85 10.52
C LEU A 41 5.58 -0.68 12.01
N GLU A 42 4.86 -1.37 12.88
CA GLU A 42 5.09 -1.33 14.33
C GLU A 42 6.52 -1.76 14.69
N MET A 43 6.98 -2.88 14.12
CA MET A 43 8.32 -3.40 14.39
C MET A 43 9.43 -2.52 13.82
N ARG A 44 9.30 -2.07 12.56
CA ARG A 44 10.37 -1.34 11.87
C ARG A 44 10.49 0.09 12.38
N TYR A 45 9.37 0.74 12.68
CA TYR A 45 9.33 2.15 13.08
C TYR A 45 9.16 2.36 14.58
N HIS A 46 9.03 1.28 15.36
CA HIS A 46 8.86 1.31 16.81
C HIS A 46 7.68 2.21 17.22
N ILE A 47 6.51 1.97 16.61
CA ILE A 47 5.28 2.73 16.84
C ILE A 47 4.16 1.81 17.34
N ASP A 48 3.18 2.36 18.06
CA ASP A 48 1.95 1.64 18.41
C ASP A 48 0.80 2.11 17.51
N LEU A 49 0.32 1.24 16.62
CA LEU A 49 -0.78 1.59 15.73
C LEU A 49 -2.15 1.32 16.34
N LYS A 50 -2.24 0.72 17.54
CA LYS A 50 -3.52 0.37 18.19
C LYS A 50 -4.38 1.60 18.49
N ASP A 51 -3.74 2.73 18.81
CA ASP A 51 -4.44 3.99 19.12
C ASP A 51 -4.89 4.75 17.86
N VAL A 52 -4.40 4.34 16.67
CA VAL A 52 -4.85 4.93 15.40
C VAL A 52 -6.20 4.33 15.05
N PRO A 53 -7.24 5.15 14.75
CA PRO A 53 -8.52 4.62 14.29
C PRO A 53 -8.35 3.71 13.08
N ILE A 54 -8.83 2.47 13.18
CA ILE A 54 -8.60 1.42 12.17
C ILE A 54 -9.01 1.82 10.76
N GLN A 55 -10.10 2.58 10.62
CA GLN A 55 -10.55 3.11 9.34
C GLN A 55 -9.54 4.06 8.69
N LYS A 56 -8.84 4.85 9.51
CA LYS A 56 -7.77 5.75 9.01
C LYS A 56 -6.56 4.92 8.61
N LEU A 57 -6.15 3.97 9.44
CA LEU A 57 -5.01 3.09 9.16
C LEU A 57 -5.22 2.28 7.87
N ALA A 58 -6.36 1.61 7.75
CA ALA A 58 -6.71 0.81 6.58
C ALA A 58 -6.78 1.65 5.29
N ARG A 59 -7.31 2.87 5.36
CA ARG A 59 -7.34 3.79 4.20
C ARG A 59 -5.93 4.21 3.77
N THR A 60 -5.06 4.55 4.72
CA THR A 60 -3.67 4.94 4.42
C THR A 60 -2.90 3.80 3.78
N LEU A 61 -3.00 2.58 4.33
CA LEU A 61 -2.33 1.40 3.80
C LEU A 61 -2.90 0.97 2.45
N ALA A 62 -4.22 0.95 2.29
CA ALA A 62 -4.87 0.69 1.00
C ALA A 62 -4.45 1.71 -0.07
N PHE A 63 -4.33 2.99 0.30
CA PHE A 63 -3.85 4.02 -0.61
C PHE A 63 -2.40 3.76 -1.03
N ALA A 64 -1.51 3.48 -0.07
CA ALA A 64 -0.11 3.15 -0.36
C ALA A 64 0.00 1.93 -1.28
N ASN A 65 -0.74 0.85 -0.99
CA ASN A 65 -0.76 -0.36 -1.80
C ASN A 65 -1.30 -0.10 -3.22
N ALA A 66 -2.36 0.71 -3.35
CA ALA A 66 -2.90 1.09 -4.65
C ALA A 66 -1.87 1.87 -5.47
N VAL A 67 -1.16 2.84 -4.88
CA VAL A 67 -0.07 3.57 -5.55
C VAL A 67 1.06 2.63 -5.96
N ILE A 68 1.50 1.74 -5.06
CA ILE A 68 2.58 0.78 -5.33
C ILE A 68 2.22 -0.08 -6.55
N ILE A 69 1.03 -0.70 -6.53
CA ILE A 69 0.61 -1.61 -7.59
C ILE A 69 0.38 -0.86 -8.91
N SER A 70 -0.29 0.31 -8.88
CA SER A 70 -0.55 1.07 -10.10
C SER A 70 0.72 1.62 -10.72
N LEU A 71 1.69 2.07 -9.91
CA LEU A 71 2.98 2.56 -10.38
C LEU A 71 3.83 1.41 -10.95
N THR A 72 3.84 0.26 -10.29
CA THR A 72 4.49 -0.95 -10.82
C THR A 72 3.89 -1.37 -12.16
N ALA A 73 2.56 -1.45 -12.25
CA ALA A 73 1.87 -1.87 -13.47
C ALA A 73 2.13 -0.91 -14.63
N TRP A 74 2.08 0.40 -14.35
CA TRP A 74 2.36 1.43 -15.35
C TRP A 74 3.81 1.37 -15.86
N ILE A 75 4.81 1.25 -14.99
CA ILE A 75 6.20 1.17 -15.46
C ILE A 75 6.45 -0.15 -16.19
N ALA A 76 5.84 -1.25 -15.73
CA ALA A 76 5.93 -2.53 -16.40
C ALA A 76 5.29 -2.49 -17.81
N SER A 77 4.17 -1.78 -18.01
CA SER A 77 3.50 -1.71 -19.33
C SER A 77 4.33 -1.03 -20.41
N LEU A 78 5.33 -0.22 -20.03
CA LEU A 78 6.27 0.41 -20.97
C LEU A 78 7.25 -0.58 -21.61
N LEU A 79 7.33 -1.81 -21.12
CA LEU A 79 8.26 -2.82 -21.61
C LEU A 79 7.64 -3.65 -22.74
N PRO A 80 8.40 -4.04 -23.76
CA PRO A 80 7.87 -4.55 -25.03
C PRO A 80 7.31 -5.98 -24.97
N ASN A 81 7.71 -6.79 -23.99
CA ASN A 81 7.34 -8.21 -23.92
C ASN A 81 6.92 -8.64 -22.52
N LEU A 82 5.87 -9.46 -22.45
CA LEU A 82 5.22 -9.89 -21.20
C LEU A 82 6.21 -10.46 -20.17
N ILE A 83 7.17 -11.28 -20.60
CA ILE A 83 8.18 -11.86 -19.68
C ILE A 83 8.98 -10.76 -18.98
N LEU A 84 9.40 -9.73 -19.72
CA LEU A 84 10.16 -8.62 -19.16
C LEU A 84 9.27 -7.74 -18.26
N GLN A 85 8.01 -7.52 -18.65
CA GLN A 85 7.02 -6.83 -17.80
C GLN A 85 6.89 -7.51 -16.44
N LEU A 86 6.81 -8.84 -16.41
CA LEU A 86 6.69 -9.62 -15.18
C LEU A 86 7.96 -9.57 -14.32
N VAL A 87 9.14 -9.77 -14.93
CA VAL A 87 10.42 -9.75 -14.21
C VAL A 87 10.70 -8.36 -13.62
N VAL A 88 10.59 -7.31 -14.43
CA VAL A 88 10.84 -5.94 -13.98
C VAL A 88 9.73 -5.49 -13.01
N GLY A 89 8.47 -5.83 -13.30
CA GLY A 89 7.34 -5.53 -12.42
C GLY A 89 7.53 -6.12 -11.02
N PHE A 90 8.02 -7.37 -10.91
CA PHE A 90 8.31 -7.99 -9.62
C PHE A 90 9.39 -7.24 -8.83
N ILE A 91 10.50 -6.88 -9.50
CA ILE A 91 11.59 -6.11 -8.87
C ILE A 91 11.10 -4.74 -8.40
N LEU A 92 10.35 -4.04 -9.25
CA LEU A 92 9.77 -2.73 -8.93
C LEU A 92 8.77 -2.82 -7.77
N LEU A 93 7.95 -3.87 -7.73
CA LEU A 93 6.98 -4.06 -6.66
C LEU A 93 7.69 -4.14 -5.29
N ILE A 94 8.76 -4.92 -5.18
CA ILE A 94 9.55 -5.02 -3.95
C ILE A 94 10.14 -3.65 -3.58
N LEU A 95 10.74 -2.95 -4.55
CA LEU A 95 11.32 -1.63 -4.33
C LEU A 95 10.29 -0.61 -3.83
N PHE A 96 9.12 -0.57 -4.47
CA PHE A 96 8.05 0.36 -4.10
C PHE A 96 7.36 -0.01 -2.79
N ILE A 97 7.28 -1.30 -2.41
CA ILE A 97 6.84 -1.68 -1.06
C ILE A 97 7.78 -1.10 0.00
N LEU A 98 9.09 -1.25 -0.17
CA LEU A 98 10.08 -0.71 0.77
C LEU A 98 9.97 0.80 0.90
N ILE A 99 9.87 1.51 -0.22
CA ILE A 99 9.75 2.97 -0.25
C ILE A 99 8.40 3.44 0.31
N GLY A 100 7.30 2.86 -0.16
CA GLY A 100 5.94 3.22 0.23
C GLY A 100 5.71 3.02 1.72
N TYR A 101 6.11 1.87 2.27
CA TYR A 101 6.00 1.62 3.71
C TYR A 101 7.01 2.41 4.53
N HIS A 102 8.11 2.88 3.93
CA HIS A 102 8.95 3.87 4.58
C HIS A 102 8.22 5.19 4.81
N PHE A 103 7.54 5.70 3.78
CA PHE A 103 6.73 6.91 3.92
C PHE A 103 5.58 6.73 4.91
N VAL A 104 4.84 5.63 4.85
CA VAL A 104 3.74 5.34 5.79
C VAL A 104 4.26 5.24 7.23
N GLY A 105 5.36 4.51 7.44
CA GLY A 105 5.99 4.36 8.75
C GLY A 105 6.46 5.69 9.33
N LYS A 106 7.15 6.51 8.53
CA LYS A 106 7.59 7.85 8.95
C LYS A 106 6.43 8.79 9.23
N TYR A 107 5.36 8.74 8.44
CA TYR A 107 4.15 9.52 8.67
C TYR A 107 3.54 9.22 10.05
N TYR A 108 3.36 7.93 10.38
CA TYR A 108 2.80 7.55 11.69
C TYR A 108 3.79 7.75 12.84
N GLN A 109 5.08 7.53 12.63
CA GLN A 109 6.12 7.83 13.63
C GLN A 109 6.14 9.31 14.01
N LYS A 110 6.00 10.22 13.04
CA LYS A 110 5.90 11.66 13.33
C LYS A 110 4.62 12.02 14.08
N LYS A 111 3.53 11.31 13.80
CA LYS A 111 2.22 11.60 14.38
C LYS A 111 2.04 11.06 15.80
N LEU A 112 2.64 9.91 16.10
CA LEU A 112 2.44 9.18 17.36
C LEU A 112 3.66 9.29 18.29
N GLY A 113 4.82 9.70 17.76
CA GLY A 113 6.10 9.53 18.44
C GLY A 113 6.60 8.10 18.37
N THR A 114 7.82 7.88 18.87
CA THR A 114 8.42 6.55 19.02
C THR A 114 7.96 5.94 20.35
N LYS A 115 7.62 4.65 20.37
CA LYS A 115 7.56 3.88 21.61
C LYS A 115 8.95 3.92 22.24
N LYS A 116 9.04 4.49 23.45
CA LYS A 116 10.20 4.32 24.33
C LYS A 116 10.16 2.92 24.95
#